data_AF-A0A7S1WTI9-F1
#
_entry.id   AF-A0A7S1WTI9-F1
#
_cell.length_a   1.000
_cell.length_b   1.000
_cell.length_c   1.000
_cell.angle_alpha   90.00
_cell.angle_beta   90.00
_cell.angle_gamma   90.00
#
_symmetry.space_group_name_H-M   'P 1'
#
loop_
_entity.id
_entity.type
_entity.pdbx_description
1 polymer ?
#
loop_
_entity_poly.entity_id
_entity_poly.type
_entity_poly.pdbx_seq_one_letter_code
_entity_poly.pdbx_strand_id
1 'polypeptide(L)'
;LLLLFPITSPASAGARKQPLMAAARLILLACCATLAGALLVSVDRAGAQEEATLQAALEWPRFSSLLHPKPYNCSEHPWMCEEPFNCQIPITREEEARQQKTYATADGHVNLKSWCDHPQYAPNVVRTCIKEHNLQLSGQKLYTATIRKRFGPFTAELDASYCFLEGHCTNEAVTYNTTMDDAERLCDYRYGHEGWAVNFGYKDILSGVMRVPTAMTPTNGFFNSKMTAMFAKAACAMGNFHCDVVYCKDNYCQDPHYKKKYGHLLPKLPGHEIRQL
;
A
#
# COMPACT_ATOMS: atom_id res chain seq x y z
N LEU A 1 34.56 -36.96 4.96
CA LEU A 1 34.13 -36.34 6.23
C LEU A 1 32.60 -36.41 6.24
N LEU A 2 31.91 -37.45 6.73
CA LEU A 2 31.93 -38.05 8.08
C LEU A 2 31.98 -36.92 9.13
N LEU A 3 30.88 -36.58 9.80
CA LEU A 3 30.29 -37.35 10.89
C LEU A 3 28.75 -37.29 10.97
N LEU A 4 28.16 -38.48 11.13
CA LEU A 4 26.86 -38.80 11.73
C LEU A 4 27.02 -38.88 13.27
N PHE A 5 25.94 -38.70 14.06
CA PHE A 5 25.57 -39.46 15.28
C PHE A 5 24.31 -38.87 15.97
N PRO A 6 23.59 -39.58 16.88
CA PRO A 6 22.22 -40.00 16.61
C PRO A 6 21.15 -39.62 17.68
N ILE A 7 19.95 -40.14 17.40
CA ILE A 7 18.66 -40.20 18.10
C ILE A 7 18.73 -40.69 19.56
N THR A 8 17.92 -40.09 20.45
CA THR A 8 17.21 -40.82 21.52
C THR A 8 15.80 -40.23 21.78
N SER A 9 14.80 -41.10 21.77
CA SER A 9 13.51 -40.93 22.46
C SER A 9 13.43 -41.95 23.60
N PRO A 10 12.69 -41.66 24.67
CA PRO A 10 12.13 -42.70 25.52
C PRO A 10 10.59 -42.76 25.44
N ALA A 11 10.11 -43.99 25.55
CA ALA A 11 8.73 -44.41 25.52
C ALA A 11 8.10 -44.51 26.93
N SER A 12 6.76 -44.40 26.96
CA SER A 12 5.79 -45.17 27.77
C SER A 12 5.88 -45.19 29.31
N ALA A 13 4.77 -44.83 29.98
CA ALA A 13 3.90 -45.74 30.76
C ALA A 13 3.07 -44.98 31.79
N GLY A 14 1.82 -45.40 32.05
CA GLY A 14 1.15 -45.07 33.31
C GLY A 14 -0.37 -44.89 33.23
N ALA A 15 -1.10 -46.00 33.15
CA ALA A 15 -2.54 -46.03 33.43
C ALA A 15 -2.82 -45.82 34.93
N ARG A 16 -3.83 -45.01 35.27
CA ARG A 16 -4.52 -45.07 36.57
C ARG A 16 -6.02 -44.84 36.38
N LYS A 17 -6.80 -45.90 36.58
CA LYS A 17 -8.26 -45.82 36.77
C LYS A 17 -8.54 -45.46 38.22
N GLN A 18 -9.40 -44.49 38.46
CA GLN A 18 -10.28 -44.48 39.63
C GLN A 18 -11.68 -44.01 39.23
N PRO A 19 -12.75 -44.59 39.83
CA PRO A 19 -14.14 -44.29 39.54
C PRO A 19 -14.67 -43.25 40.52
N LEU A 20 -15.60 -42.39 40.12
CA LEU A 20 -16.67 -41.84 40.96
C LEU A 20 -17.48 -40.79 40.18
N MET A 21 -18.71 -40.61 40.64
CA MET A 21 -19.69 -39.61 40.23
C MET A 21 -20.55 -39.94 39.00
N ALA A 22 -21.32 -41.02 39.15
CA ALA A 22 -22.71 -41.00 38.69
C ALA A 22 -23.52 -40.06 39.60
N ALA A 23 -23.58 -38.77 39.29
CA ALA A 23 -24.58 -37.82 39.82
C ALA A 23 -24.41 -36.41 39.21
N ALA A 24 -24.47 -36.26 37.88
CA ALA A 24 -24.48 -34.92 37.26
C ALA A 24 -25.18 -34.89 35.88
N ARG A 25 -26.17 -35.76 35.66
CA ARG A 25 -26.89 -35.87 34.37
C ARG A 25 -28.26 -35.19 34.32
N LEU A 26 -28.66 -34.42 35.34
CA LEU A 26 -29.95 -33.71 35.33
C LEU A 26 -29.88 -32.18 35.48
N ILE A 27 -28.70 -31.56 35.49
CA ILE A 27 -28.57 -30.08 35.52
C ILE A 27 -27.92 -29.52 34.23
N LEU A 28 -27.42 -30.38 33.33
CA LEU A 28 -26.73 -29.92 32.10
C LEU A 28 -27.68 -29.58 30.92
N LEU A 29 -28.96 -29.91 31.00
CA LEU A 29 -29.92 -29.66 29.91
C LEU A 29 -30.67 -28.32 30.03
N ALA A 30 -30.59 -27.63 31.17
CA ALA A 30 -31.22 -26.31 31.36
C ALA A 30 -30.27 -25.11 31.12
N CYS A 31 -28.95 -25.31 31.17
CA CYS A 31 -27.98 -24.24 30.85
C CYS A 31 -27.62 -24.13 29.35
N CYS A 32 -27.90 -25.16 28.53
CA CYS A 32 -27.56 -25.10 27.10
C CYS A 32 -28.57 -24.30 26.26
N ALA A 33 -29.80 -24.08 26.74
CA ALA A 33 -30.83 -23.35 25.99
C ALA A 33 -30.68 -21.81 26.07
N THR A 34 -30.02 -21.27 27.10
CA THR A 34 -29.83 -19.82 27.25
C THR A 34 -28.49 -19.31 26.71
N LEU A 35 -27.47 -20.18 26.58
CA LEU A 35 -26.19 -19.83 25.95
C LEU A 35 -26.26 -19.85 24.40
N ALA A 36 -27.12 -20.67 23.80
CA ALA A 36 -27.31 -20.68 22.35
C ALA A 36 -27.97 -19.38 21.82
N GLY A 37 -28.87 -18.76 22.60
CA GLY A 37 -29.52 -17.50 22.23
C GLY A 37 -28.58 -16.28 22.31
N ALA A 38 -27.67 -16.24 23.27
CA ALA A 38 -26.70 -15.15 23.41
C ALA A 38 -25.57 -15.21 22.37
N LEU A 39 -25.20 -16.41 21.92
CA LEU A 39 -24.19 -16.62 20.86
C LEU A 39 -24.74 -16.31 19.46
N LEU A 40 -26.03 -16.51 19.19
CA LEU A 40 -26.62 -16.15 17.89
C LEU A 40 -26.78 -14.63 17.69
N VAL A 41 -27.05 -13.86 18.75
CA VAL A 41 -27.17 -12.39 18.65
C VAL A 41 -25.80 -11.69 18.49
N SER A 42 -24.70 -12.33 18.87
CA SER A 42 -23.36 -11.74 18.79
C SER A 42 -22.65 -11.99 17.46
N VAL A 43 -23.03 -13.03 16.71
CA VAL A 43 -22.46 -13.31 15.38
C VAL A 43 -23.01 -12.34 14.32
N ASP A 44 -24.30 -11.97 14.38
CA ASP A 44 -24.91 -11.06 13.40
C ASP A 44 -24.39 -9.61 13.51
N ARG A 45 -23.95 -9.17 14.70
CA ARG A 45 -23.38 -7.82 14.88
C ARG A 45 -21.97 -7.67 14.34
N ALA A 46 -21.17 -8.73 14.35
CA ALA A 46 -19.80 -8.66 13.85
C ALA A 46 -19.76 -8.50 12.31
N GLY A 47 -20.63 -9.22 11.58
CA GLY A 47 -20.71 -9.11 10.12
C GLY A 47 -21.25 -7.75 9.64
N ALA A 48 -22.30 -7.23 10.29
CA ALA A 48 -22.91 -5.96 9.91
C ALA A 48 -21.97 -4.75 10.11
N GLN A 49 -21.06 -4.82 11.08
CA GLN A 49 -20.11 -3.74 11.36
C GLN A 49 -18.92 -3.75 10.37
N GLU A 50 -18.55 -4.91 9.85
CA GLU A 50 -17.51 -5.05 8.82
C GLU A 50 -18.01 -4.54 7.45
N GLU A 51 -19.25 -4.84 7.07
CA GLU A 51 -19.86 -4.32 5.83
C GLU A 51 -20.02 -2.79 5.85
N ALA A 52 -20.49 -2.20 6.95
CA ALA A 52 -20.63 -0.75 7.07
C ALA A 52 -19.28 -0.01 6.96
N THR A 53 -18.18 -0.64 7.40
CA THR A 53 -16.83 -0.08 7.31
C THR A 53 -16.28 -0.17 5.88
N LEU A 54 -16.58 -1.25 5.16
CA LEU A 54 -16.22 -1.41 3.75
C LEU A 54 -16.99 -0.41 2.86
N GLN A 55 -18.25 -0.17 3.19
CA GLN A 55 -19.12 0.77 2.47
C GLN A 55 -18.70 2.23 2.71
N ALA A 56 -18.29 2.58 3.94
CA ALA A 56 -17.66 3.88 4.23
C ALA A 56 -16.26 4.03 3.59
N ALA A 57 -15.52 2.93 3.40
CA ALA A 57 -14.27 2.94 2.63
C ALA A 57 -14.49 3.07 1.11
N LEU A 58 -15.66 2.65 0.61
CA LEU A 58 -16.13 2.88 -0.76
C LEU A 58 -16.78 4.27 -0.95
N GLU A 59 -17.15 4.95 0.14
CA GLU A 59 -17.37 6.41 0.16
C GLU A 59 -16.04 7.17 0.10
N TRP A 60 -15.16 6.79 -0.84
CA TRP A 60 -14.17 7.72 -1.35
C TRP A 60 -14.93 9.00 -1.71
N PRO A 61 -14.46 10.18 -1.23
CA PRO A 61 -15.19 11.43 -1.37
C PRO A 61 -15.61 11.57 -2.83
N ARG A 62 -16.92 11.60 -3.05
CA ARG A 62 -17.58 11.58 -4.36
C ARG A 62 -16.67 12.23 -5.40
N PHE A 63 -16.17 11.43 -6.34
CA PHE A 63 -15.48 11.87 -7.57
C PHE A 63 -16.21 13.04 -8.26
N SER A 64 -17.51 13.23 -7.99
CA SER A 64 -18.30 14.39 -8.43
C SER A 64 -17.79 15.77 -7.97
N SER A 65 -16.93 15.91 -6.94
CA SER A 65 -16.30 17.22 -6.63
C SER A 65 -15.18 17.59 -7.63
N LEU A 66 -14.84 16.71 -8.57
CA LEU A 66 -13.86 16.94 -9.63
C LEU A 66 -14.38 17.82 -10.77
N LEU A 67 -15.66 18.18 -10.81
CA LEU A 67 -16.21 18.94 -11.94
C LEU A 67 -15.73 20.39 -12.00
N HIS A 68 -15.23 20.95 -10.89
CA HIS A 68 -14.47 22.21 -10.88
C HIS A 68 -13.54 22.20 -9.65
N PRO A 69 -12.26 21.83 -9.78
CA PRO A 69 -11.34 21.97 -8.66
C PRO A 69 -11.33 23.44 -8.24
N LYS A 70 -11.53 23.69 -6.95
CA LYS A 70 -11.28 25.03 -6.40
C LYS A 70 -9.86 25.43 -6.81
N PRO A 71 -9.60 26.71 -7.14
CA PRO A 71 -8.25 27.17 -7.42
C PRO A 71 -7.29 26.70 -6.33
N TYR A 72 -6.14 26.16 -6.72
CA TYR A 72 -5.17 25.63 -5.77
C TYR A 72 -4.69 26.74 -4.82
N ASN A 73 -4.62 26.45 -3.53
CA ASN A 73 -4.26 27.45 -2.52
C ASN A 73 -2.73 27.67 -2.46
N CYS A 74 -2.22 28.54 -3.34
CA CYS A 74 -0.79 28.87 -3.39
C CYS A 74 -0.27 29.53 -2.09
N SER A 75 -1.12 30.08 -1.23
CA SER A 75 -0.67 30.64 0.04
C SER A 75 -0.25 29.56 1.04
N GLU A 76 -0.87 28.38 0.97
CA GLU A 76 -0.55 27.25 1.86
C GLU A 76 0.66 26.45 1.36
N HIS A 77 0.75 26.26 0.04
CA HIS A 77 1.82 25.50 -0.61
C HIS A 77 2.35 26.26 -1.84
N PRO A 78 3.09 27.37 -1.66
CA PRO A 78 3.54 28.22 -2.78
C PRO A 78 4.38 27.46 -3.81
N TRP A 79 5.18 26.49 -3.36
CA TRP A 79 6.01 25.66 -4.23
C TRP A 79 5.24 24.79 -5.21
N MET A 80 3.95 24.51 -4.96
CA MET A 80 3.08 23.76 -5.88
C MET A 80 2.58 24.63 -7.04
N CYS A 81 2.68 25.95 -6.90
CA CYS A 81 2.27 26.91 -7.92
C CYS A 81 3.45 27.43 -8.77
N GLU A 82 4.64 26.92 -8.51
CA GLU A 82 5.84 27.19 -9.31
C GLU A 82 6.04 26.07 -10.34
N GLU A 83 6.87 26.33 -11.35
CA GLU A 83 7.33 25.26 -12.24
C GLU A 83 8.05 24.16 -11.45
N PRO A 84 7.91 22.88 -11.84
CA PRO A 84 7.13 22.37 -12.97
C PRO A 84 5.65 22.04 -12.63
N PHE A 85 5.21 22.23 -11.39
CA PHE A 85 3.89 21.79 -10.90
C PHE A 85 2.73 22.65 -11.43
N ASN A 86 2.87 23.97 -11.38
CA ASN A 86 1.89 24.94 -11.91
C ASN A 86 0.42 24.67 -11.49
N CYS A 87 0.16 24.29 -10.23
CA CYS A 87 -1.18 23.89 -9.77
C CYS A 87 -2.22 25.02 -9.76
N GLN A 88 -1.82 26.27 -9.83
CA GLN A 88 -2.70 27.42 -10.03
C GLN A 88 -3.33 27.46 -11.42
N ILE A 89 -2.73 26.77 -12.39
CA ILE A 89 -3.22 26.70 -13.76
C ILE A 89 -4.17 25.49 -13.87
N PRO A 90 -5.47 25.71 -14.12
CA PRO A 90 -6.42 24.62 -14.26
C PRO A 90 -5.99 23.61 -15.32
N ILE A 91 -6.20 22.32 -15.04
CA ILE A 91 -6.05 21.25 -16.03
C ILE A 91 -7.11 21.47 -17.12
N THR A 92 -6.70 21.48 -18.40
CA THR A 92 -7.65 21.65 -19.51
C THR A 92 -8.44 20.35 -19.71
N ARG A 93 -9.62 20.42 -20.33
CA ARG A 93 -10.39 19.20 -20.67
C ARG A 93 -9.61 18.21 -21.53
N GLU A 94 -8.74 18.72 -22.40
CA GLU A 94 -7.87 17.89 -23.23
C GLU A 94 -6.81 17.18 -22.39
N GLU A 95 -6.17 17.91 -21.47
CA GLU A 95 -5.19 17.36 -20.54
C GLU A 95 -5.85 16.31 -19.61
N GLU A 96 -7.04 16.59 -19.09
CA GLU A 96 -7.83 15.64 -18.28
C GLU A 96 -8.16 14.37 -19.08
N ALA A 97 -8.71 14.51 -20.29
CA ALA A 97 -9.03 13.38 -21.16
C ALA A 97 -7.79 12.54 -21.53
N ARG A 98 -6.62 13.19 -21.61
CA ARG A 98 -5.34 12.53 -21.78
C ARG A 98 -4.91 11.79 -20.51
N GLN A 99 -4.95 12.41 -19.33
CA GLN A 99 -4.60 11.79 -18.04
C GLN A 99 -5.48 10.57 -17.72
N GLN A 100 -6.72 10.56 -18.21
CA GLN A 100 -7.60 9.39 -18.13
C GLN A 100 -7.03 8.15 -18.85
N LYS A 101 -6.23 8.35 -19.89
CA LYS A 101 -5.60 7.29 -20.69
C LYS A 101 -4.12 7.08 -20.34
N THR A 102 -3.41 8.17 -20.05
CA THR A 102 -1.96 8.20 -19.88
C THR A 102 -1.58 9.19 -18.80
N TYR A 103 -1.03 8.71 -17.69
CA TYR A 103 -0.76 9.52 -16.50
C TYR A 103 0.49 10.41 -16.66
N ALA A 104 1.52 9.92 -17.36
CA ALA A 104 2.74 10.63 -17.75
C ALA A 104 2.44 11.83 -18.67
N THR A 105 3.42 12.66 -19.04
CA THR A 105 3.24 13.77 -20.00
C THR A 105 3.07 13.25 -21.44
N ALA A 106 2.67 14.12 -22.36
CA ALA A 106 2.42 13.72 -23.76
C ALA A 106 3.68 13.26 -24.50
N ASP A 107 4.85 13.71 -24.07
CA ASP A 107 6.19 13.32 -24.54
C ASP A 107 6.75 12.10 -23.80
N GLY A 108 5.99 11.48 -22.90
CA GLY A 108 6.36 10.23 -22.24
C GLY A 108 7.21 10.38 -20.97
N HIS A 109 7.28 11.57 -20.38
CA HIS A 109 8.03 11.82 -19.15
C HIS A 109 7.12 11.91 -17.91
N VAL A 110 7.73 12.04 -16.73
CA VAL A 110 7.02 12.33 -15.48
C VAL A 110 6.09 13.54 -15.57
N ASN A 111 4.85 13.37 -15.12
CA ASN A 111 3.84 14.42 -15.04
C ASN A 111 3.75 14.98 -13.62
N LEU A 112 4.62 15.94 -13.29
CA LEU A 112 4.63 16.53 -11.93
C LEU A 112 3.35 17.32 -11.61
N LYS A 113 2.63 17.81 -12.61
CA LYS A 113 1.34 18.50 -12.42
C LYS A 113 0.24 17.56 -11.90
N SER A 114 0.40 16.24 -12.00
CA SER A 114 -0.55 15.30 -11.39
C SER A 114 -0.64 15.40 -9.87
N TRP A 115 0.38 15.98 -9.21
CA TRP A 115 0.35 16.22 -7.76
C TRP A 115 -0.65 17.29 -7.33
N CYS A 116 -1.18 18.07 -8.26
CA CYS A 116 -2.17 19.12 -7.96
C CYS A 116 -3.48 18.56 -7.42
N ASP A 117 -3.82 17.31 -7.77
CA ASP A 117 -5.01 16.59 -7.25
C ASP A 117 -4.72 15.89 -5.91
N HIS A 118 -3.51 16.03 -5.38
CA HIS A 118 -3.03 15.33 -4.19
C HIS A 118 -2.33 16.26 -3.17
N PRO A 119 -2.96 17.39 -2.78
CA PRO A 119 -2.34 18.39 -1.91
C PRO A 119 -1.92 17.84 -0.53
N GLN A 120 -2.56 16.76 -0.05
CA GLN A 120 -2.20 16.13 1.22
C GLN A 120 -0.74 15.62 1.27
N TYR A 121 -0.12 15.37 0.11
CA TYR A 121 1.28 14.95 0.01
C TYR A 121 2.25 16.10 -0.32
N ALA A 122 1.74 17.31 -0.56
CA ALA A 122 2.53 18.48 -0.91
C ALA A 122 3.70 18.77 0.05
N PRO A 123 3.55 18.73 1.40
CA PRO A 123 4.66 19.04 2.30
C PRO A 123 5.72 17.93 2.41
N ASN A 124 5.33 16.68 2.16
CA ASN A 124 6.19 15.52 2.37
C ASN A 124 6.83 15.09 1.04
N VAL A 125 6.05 14.50 0.14
CA VAL A 125 6.58 13.96 -1.12
C VAL A 125 7.00 15.09 -2.05
N VAL A 126 6.11 16.03 -2.34
CA VAL A 126 6.38 17.04 -3.37
C VAL A 126 7.48 18.01 -2.94
N ARG A 127 7.33 18.62 -1.76
CA ARG A 127 8.33 19.56 -1.26
C ARG A 127 9.63 18.86 -0.89
N THR A 128 9.57 17.86 0.00
CA THR A 128 10.79 17.33 0.62
C THR A 128 11.51 16.36 -0.32
N CYS A 129 10.79 15.46 -1.01
CA CYS A 129 11.44 14.54 -1.94
C CYS A 129 11.71 15.19 -3.30
N ILE A 130 10.67 15.69 -3.97
CA ILE A 130 10.80 16.08 -5.38
C ILE A 130 11.54 17.42 -5.52
N LYS A 131 11.11 18.45 -4.79
CA LYS A 131 11.69 19.81 -4.92
C LYS A 131 13.03 19.96 -4.19
N GLU A 132 13.11 19.51 -2.94
CA GLU A 132 14.31 19.64 -2.10
C GLU A 132 15.30 18.49 -2.28
N HIS A 133 14.94 17.44 -3.03
CA HIS A 133 15.77 16.25 -3.26
C HIS A 133 16.24 15.54 -1.97
N ASN A 134 15.42 15.56 -0.92
CA ASN A 134 15.71 14.93 0.36
C ASN A 134 14.82 13.70 0.57
N LEU A 135 15.18 12.62 -0.14
CA LEU A 135 14.44 11.35 -0.18
C LEU A 135 14.26 10.77 1.23
N GLN A 136 15.32 10.77 2.04
CA GLN A 136 15.31 10.24 3.40
C GLN A 136 14.34 11.00 4.30
N LEU A 137 14.47 12.34 4.37
CA LEU A 137 13.59 13.15 5.22
C LEU A 137 12.13 13.07 4.76
N SER A 138 11.89 13.00 3.44
CA SER A 138 10.54 12.78 2.91
C SER A 138 9.97 11.45 3.40
N GLY A 139 10.74 10.36 3.28
CA GLY A 139 10.33 9.04 3.75
C GLY A 139 9.98 9.03 5.24
N GLN A 140 10.82 9.63 6.08
CA GLN A 140 10.57 9.73 7.53
C GLN A 140 9.30 10.53 7.85
N LYS A 141 9.09 11.68 7.20
CA LYS A 141 7.88 12.51 7.38
C LYS A 141 6.63 11.76 6.93
N LEU A 142 6.68 11.11 5.77
CA LEU A 142 5.56 10.35 5.22
C LEU A 142 5.23 9.16 6.14
N TYR A 143 6.23 8.39 6.56
CA TYR A 143 6.07 7.26 7.49
C TYR A 143 5.39 7.71 8.78
N THR A 144 5.92 8.76 9.40
CA THR A 144 5.38 9.33 10.64
C THR A 144 3.92 9.74 10.48
N ALA A 145 3.56 10.37 9.36
CA ALA A 145 2.19 10.75 9.07
C ALA A 145 1.28 9.52 8.86
N THR A 146 1.77 8.51 8.16
CA THR A 146 1.05 7.26 7.89
C THR A 146 0.78 6.45 9.16
N ILE A 147 1.79 6.20 10.01
CA ILE A 147 1.59 5.46 11.27
C ILE A 147 0.74 6.22 12.28
N ARG A 148 0.67 7.56 12.17
CA ARG A 148 -0.26 8.42 12.92
C ARG A 148 -1.66 8.50 12.29
N LYS A 149 -1.94 7.68 11.28
CA LYS A 149 -3.24 7.54 10.61
C LYS A 149 -3.72 8.82 9.93
N ARG A 150 -2.81 9.72 9.53
CA ARG A 150 -3.17 10.97 8.83
C ARG A 150 -3.84 10.72 7.48
N PHE A 151 -3.51 9.61 6.82
CA PHE A 151 -4.05 9.22 5.52
C PHE A 151 -5.12 8.12 5.61
N GLY A 152 -5.59 7.82 6.83
CA GLY A 152 -6.52 6.73 7.10
C GLY A 152 -5.96 5.66 8.05
N PRO A 153 -6.82 4.83 8.62
CA PRO A 153 -6.41 3.82 9.61
C PRO A 153 -5.67 2.62 9.01
N PHE A 154 -5.73 2.41 7.70
CA PHE A 154 -5.20 1.22 7.02
C PHE A 154 -4.01 1.51 6.10
N THR A 155 -3.67 2.79 5.90
CA THR A 155 -2.60 3.20 4.97
C THR A 155 -1.26 2.60 5.35
N ALA A 156 -0.98 2.43 6.64
CA ALA A 156 0.28 1.83 7.07
C ALA A 156 0.42 0.36 6.64
N GLU A 157 -0.68 -0.39 6.61
CA GLU A 157 -0.69 -1.79 6.13
C GLU A 157 -0.57 -1.86 4.61
N LEU A 158 -1.22 -0.94 3.89
CA LEU A 158 -1.13 -0.81 2.43
C LEU A 158 0.29 -0.43 1.99
N ASP A 159 0.87 0.61 2.59
CA ASP A 159 2.24 1.06 2.29
C ASP A 159 3.26 -0.03 2.62
N ALA A 160 3.13 -0.69 3.78
CA ALA A 160 4.04 -1.77 4.15
C ALA A 160 3.99 -2.91 3.14
N SER A 161 2.81 -3.50 2.90
CA SER A 161 2.68 -4.60 1.93
C SER A 161 3.13 -4.21 0.52
N TYR A 162 2.87 -2.98 0.07
CA TYR A 162 3.41 -2.40 -1.18
C TYR A 162 4.94 -2.41 -1.20
N CYS A 163 5.60 -1.93 -0.14
CA CYS A 163 7.06 -1.91 -0.02
C CYS A 163 7.69 -3.31 -0.18
N PHE A 164 7.08 -4.34 0.42
CA PHE A 164 7.59 -5.69 0.33
C PHE A 164 7.26 -6.35 -1.02
N LEU A 165 6.02 -6.22 -1.53
CA LEU A 165 5.58 -6.82 -2.80
C LEU A 165 6.32 -6.25 -4.02
N GLU A 166 6.59 -4.95 -4.04
CA GLU A 166 7.29 -4.32 -5.15
C GLU A 166 8.82 -4.44 -5.03
N GLY A 167 9.33 -5.18 -4.04
CA GLY A 167 10.76 -5.40 -3.88
C GLY A 167 11.55 -4.15 -3.49
N HIS A 168 10.90 -3.10 -2.98
CA HIS A 168 11.57 -1.85 -2.60
C HIS A 168 12.60 -2.08 -1.50
N CYS A 169 12.37 -3.04 -0.60
CA CYS A 169 13.31 -3.41 0.46
C CYS A 169 14.65 -3.99 -0.03
N THR A 170 14.70 -4.55 -1.25
CA THR A 170 15.90 -5.15 -1.85
C THR A 170 16.34 -4.39 -3.10
N ASN A 171 15.84 -3.17 -3.30
CA ASN A 171 16.26 -2.31 -4.40
C ASN A 171 17.57 -1.59 -4.03
N GLU A 172 18.66 -2.00 -4.65
CA GLU A 172 20.00 -1.43 -4.45
C GLU A 172 20.35 -0.36 -5.49
N ALA A 173 19.62 -0.30 -6.60
CA ALA A 173 19.84 0.69 -7.66
C ALA A 173 19.40 2.11 -7.25
N VAL A 174 18.37 2.23 -6.40
CA VAL A 174 17.99 3.53 -5.82
C VAL A 174 18.85 3.84 -4.60
N THR A 175 19.51 4.98 -4.67
CA THR A 175 20.33 5.60 -3.63
C THR A 175 19.71 6.94 -3.19
N TYR A 176 20.26 7.57 -2.15
CA TYR A 176 19.80 8.89 -1.71
C TYR A 176 20.05 10.02 -2.71
N ASN A 177 20.90 9.79 -3.72
CA ASN A 177 21.23 10.76 -4.77
C ASN A 177 20.54 10.42 -6.11
N THR A 178 19.65 9.43 -6.15
CA THR A 178 18.95 9.03 -7.37
C THR A 178 18.05 10.16 -7.84
N THR A 179 18.37 10.73 -8.99
CA THR A 179 17.62 11.81 -9.63
C THR A 179 16.31 11.30 -10.23
N MET A 180 15.46 12.23 -10.67
CA MET A 180 14.22 11.89 -11.38
C MET A 180 14.50 11.14 -12.69
N ASP A 181 15.48 11.59 -13.47
CA ASP A 181 15.90 10.93 -14.71
C ASP A 181 16.44 9.52 -14.46
N ASP A 182 17.19 9.32 -13.37
CA ASP A 182 17.61 7.98 -12.95
C ASP A 182 16.40 7.09 -12.66
N ALA A 183 15.40 7.63 -11.98
CA ALA A 183 14.18 6.92 -11.64
C ALA A 183 13.34 6.57 -12.88
N GLU A 184 13.24 7.45 -13.88
CA GLU A 184 12.59 7.14 -15.17
C GLU A 184 13.27 5.95 -15.85
N ARG A 185 14.61 5.88 -15.88
CA ARG A 185 15.33 4.74 -16.46
C ARG A 185 15.09 3.44 -15.69
N LEU A 186 14.95 3.50 -14.37
CA LEU A 186 14.57 2.35 -13.56
C LEU A 186 13.12 1.92 -13.86
N CYS A 187 12.22 2.87 -14.08
CA CYS A 187 10.85 2.62 -14.50
C CYS A 187 10.78 1.98 -15.90
N ASP A 188 11.58 2.46 -16.85
CA ASP A 188 11.70 1.87 -18.20
C ASP A 188 12.22 0.44 -18.14
N TYR A 189 13.27 0.19 -17.34
CA TYR A 189 13.82 -1.15 -17.18
C TYR A 189 12.78 -2.12 -16.61
N ARG A 190 12.07 -1.66 -15.57
CA ARG A 190 11.13 -2.50 -14.82
C ARG A 190 9.81 -2.73 -15.56
N TYR A 191 9.17 -1.68 -16.06
CA TYR A 191 7.81 -1.74 -16.60
C TYR A 191 7.75 -1.60 -18.13
N GLY A 192 8.87 -1.29 -18.78
CA GLY A 192 8.90 -0.83 -20.16
C GLY A 192 8.37 0.60 -20.27
N HIS A 193 8.97 1.42 -21.13
CA HIS A 193 8.56 2.81 -21.31
C HIS A 193 7.06 2.93 -21.66
N GLU A 194 6.60 2.13 -22.62
CA GLU A 194 5.18 2.07 -22.97
C GLU A 194 4.28 1.66 -21.80
N GLY A 195 4.78 0.82 -20.90
CA GLY A 195 4.00 0.22 -19.82
C GLY A 195 3.68 1.16 -18.66
N TRP A 196 4.44 2.24 -18.47
CA TRP A 196 4.18 3.26 -17.45
C TRP A 196 3.90 4.66 -18.05
N ALA A 197 4.51 4.99 -19.18
CA ALA A 197 4.44 6.32 -19.78
C ALA A 197 3.41 6.48 -20.90
N VAL A 198 2.96 5.39 -21.53
CA VAL A 198 2.06 5.46 -22.70
C VAL A 198 0.71 4.79 -22.43
N ASN A 199 0.74 3.53 -22.01
CA ASN A 199 -0.42 2.63 -21.90
C ASN A 199 -0.94 2.51 -20.46
N PHE A 200 -0.74 3.54 -19.64
CA PHE A 200 -1.15 3.53 -18.23
C PHE A 200 -1.70 4.88 -17.80
N GLY A 201 -2.95 4.91 -17.36
CA GLY A 201 -3.64 6.12 -16.91
C GLY A 201 -4.61 5.89 -15.76
N TYR A 202 -5.40 6.93 -15.47
CA TYR A 202 -6.35 6.92 -14.36
C TYR A 202 -7.37 5.76 -14.47
N LYS A 203 -7.81 5.44 -15.69
CA LYS A 203 -8.75 4.33 -15.94
C LYS A 203 -8.18 2.98 -15.54
N ASP A 204 -6.88 2.76 -15.68
CA ASP A 204 -6.25 1.49 -15.32
C ASP A 204 -6.28 1.28 -13.82
N ILE A 205 -5.91 2.31 -13.05
CA ILE A 205 -5.99 2.32 -11.58
C ILE A 205 -7.43 2.05 -11.13
N LEU A 206 -8.39 2.81 -11.67
CA LEU A 206 -9.80 2.67 -11.31
C LEU A 206 -10.34 1.27 -11.66
N SER A 207 -10.03 0.77 -12.86
CA SER A 207 -10.46 -0.59 -13.26
C SER A 207 -9.81 -1.65 -12.39
N GLY A 208 -8.55 -1.44 -11.99
CA GLY A 208 -7.81 -2.30 -11.10
C GLY A 208 -8.49 -2.41 -9.74
N VAL A 209 -8.72 -1.28 -9.08
CA VAL A 209 -9.39 -1.22 -7.77
C VAL A 209 -10.76 -1.90 -7.82
N MET A 210 -11.56 -1.64 -8.86
CA MET A 210 -12.90 -2.21 -8.99
C MET A 210 -12.91 -3.71 -9.33
N ARG A 211 -11.91 -4.23 -10.03
CA ARG A 211 -11.88 -5.62 -10.51
C ARG A 211 -11.22 -6.60 -9.56
N VAL A 212 -10.54 -6.12 -8.51
CA VAL A 212 -9.80 -6.99 -7.59
C VAL A 212 -10.18 -6.70 -6.13
N PRO A 213 -11.45 -6.93 -5.73
CA PRO A 213 -11.91 -6.72 -4.35
C PRO A 213 -11.16 -7.60 -3.34
N THR A 214 -10.50 -8.66 -3.81
CA THR A 214 -9.66 -9.56 -3.00
C THR A 214 -8.17 -9.21 -3.06
N ALA A 215 -7.76 -8.09 -3.67
CA ALA A 215 -6.36 -7.70 -3.76
C ALA A 215 -5.77 -7.22 -2.43
N MET A 216 -6.62 -6.76 -1.51
CA MET A 216 -6.20 -6.17 -0.25
C MET A 216 -7.23 -6.35 0.86
N THR A 217 -6.78 -6.31 2.11
CA THR A 217 -7.66 -6.08 3.27
C THR A 217 -7.13 -4.94 4.14
N PRO A 218 -8.02 -4.28 4.91
CA PRO A 218 -7.62 -3.27 5.88
C PRO A 218 -6.51 -3.71 6.85
N THR A 219 -6.47 -4.99 7.21
CA THR A 219 -5.57 -5.55 8.22
C THR A 219 -4.30 -6.17 7.65
N ASN A 220 -4.30 -6.60 6.39
CA ASN A 220 -3.16 -7.31 5.79
C ASN A 220 -2.58 -6.59 4.57
N GLY A 221 -3.05 -5.38 4.26
CA GLY A 221 -2.59 -4.66 3.09
C GLY A 221 -2.88 -5.42 1.80
N PHE A 222 -2.01 -5.28 0.81
CA PHE A 222 -2.06 -6.00 -0.47
C PHE A 222 -1.53 -7.43 -0.35
N PHE A 223 -2.14 -8.36 -1.11
CA PHE A 223 -1.74 -9.78 -1.13
C PHE A 223 -0.92 -10.19 -2.34
N ASN A 224 -0.91 -9.38 -3.41
CA ASN A 224 -0.24 -9.73 -4.65
C ASN A 224 0.26 -8.50 -5.40
N SER A 225 1.24 -8.73 -6.27
CA SER A 225 1.93 -7.65 -6.99
C SER A 225 1.11 -7.02 -8.11
N LYS A 226 -0.02 -7.61 -8.52
CA LYS A 226 -0.81 -7.07 -9.65
C LYS A 226 -1.37 -5.69 -9.34
N MET A 227 -1.85 -5.50 -8.10
CA MET A 227 -2.38 -4.22 -7.65
C MET A 227 -1.27 -3.21 -7.36
N THR A 228 -0.25 -3.63 -6.63
CA THR A 228 0.88 -2.78 -6.24
C THR A 228 1.71 -2.33 -7.45
N ALA A 229 1.80 -3.13 -8.51
CA ALA A 229 2.45 -2.73 -9.75
C ALA A 229 1.75 -1.53 -10.42
N MET A 230 0.42 -1.39 -10.29
CA MET A 230 -0.28 -0.20 -10.80
C MET A 230 0.09 1.04 -9.98
N PHE A 231 0.21 0.92 -8.66
CA PHE A 231 0.67 2.03 -7.82
C PHE A 231 2.12 2.41 -8.11
N ALA A 232 2.99 1.44 -8.36
CA ALA A 232 4.38 1.70 -8.72
C ALA A 232 4.51 2.32 -10.13
N LYS A 233 3.70 1.90 -11.11
CA LYS A 233 3.59 2.57 -12.41
C LYS A 233 3.07 4.00 -12.29
N ALA A 234 2.10 4.24 -11.40
CA ALA A 234 1.65 5.59 -11.08
C ALA A 234 2.80 6.40 -10.46
N ALA A 235 3.57 5.83 -9.53
CA ALA A 235 4.73 6.50 -8.94
C ALA A 235 5.82 6.84 -9.97
N CYS A 236 6.00 6.00 -11.00
CA CYS A 236 6.82 6.31 -12.17
C CYS A 236 6.26 7.52 -12.92
N ALA A 237 4.98 7.49 -13.33
CA ALA A 237 4.36 8.59 -14.06
C ALA A 237 4.28 9.90 -13.25
N MET A 238 4.23 9.83 -11.93
CA MET A 238 4.19 10.97 -11.00
C MET A 238 5.57 11.48 -10.60
N GLY A 239 6.65 10.79 -10.99
CA GLY A 239 8.03 11.19 -10.69
C GLY A 239 8.47 10.97 -9.25
N ASN A 240 7.83 10.06 -8.50
CA ASN A 240 8.18 9.75 -7.10
C ASN A 240 8.62 8.30 -6.84
N PHE A 241 8.87 7.48 -7.88
CA PHE A 241 9.32 6.09 -7.69
C PHE A 241 10.55 5.97 -6.76
N HIS A 242 11.55 6.84 -6.94
CA HIS A 242 12.74 6.86 -6.07
C HIS A 242 12.42 7.29 -4.62
N CYS A 243 11.44 8.18 -4.44
CA CYS A 243 10.95 8.56 -3.12
C CYS A 243 10.34 7.36 -2.40
N ASP A 244 9.51 6.57 -3.10
CA ASP A 244 8.86 5.38 -2.56
C ASP A 244 9.90 4.33 -2.13
N VAL A 245 10.91 4.09 -2.96
CA VAL A 245 11.96 3.11 -2.64
C VAL A 245 12.71 3.48 -1.36
N VAL A 246 13.15 4.74 -1.22
CA VAL A 246 13.83 5.20 0.01
C VAL A 246 12.88 5.22 1.21
N TYR A 247 11.65 5.68 1.02
CA TYR A 247 10.58 5.64 2.03
C TYR A 247 10.42 4.22 2.59
N CYS A 248 10.35 3.22 1.72
CA CYS A 248 10.25 1.83 2.12
C CYS A 248 11.52 1.34 2.84
N LYS A 249 12.69 1.53 2.22
CA LYS A 249 13.98 1.02 2.73
C LYS A 249 14.31 1.50 4.13
N ASP A 250 14.07 2.78 4.41
CA ASP A 250 14.45 3.42 5.66
C ASP A 250 13.42 3.19 6.77
N ASN A 251 12.18 2.86 6.42
CA ASN A 251 11.08 2.76 7.39
C ASN A 251 10.56 1.32 7.46
N TYR A 252 9.59 0.95 6.62
CA TYR A 252 8.92 -0.36 6.69
C TYR A 252 9.86 -1.56 6.61
N CYS A 253 10.92 -1.47 5.81
CA CYS A 253 11.88 -2.56 5.64
C CYS A 253 12.82 -2.74 6.86
N GLN A 254 12.90 -1.75 7.75
CA GLN A 254 13.65 -1.82 9.01
C GLN A 254 12.75 -2.12 10.22
N ASP A 255 11.45 -1.83 10.12
CA ASP A 255 10.52 -2.05 11.23
C ASP A 255 10.30 -3.56 11.50
N PRO A 256 10.65 -4.07 12.69
CA PRO A 256 10.53 -5.50 13.00
C PRO A 256 9.09 -6.03 12.88
N HIS A 257 8.08 -5.20 13.14
CA HIS A 257 6.67 -5.58 13.00
C HIS A 257 6.36 -5.91 11.54
N TYR A 258 6.65 -4.98 10.63
CA TYR A 258 6.33 -5.14 9.21
C TYR A 258 7.24 -6.16 8.52
N LYS A 259 8.52 -6.27 8.91
CA LYS A 259 9.39 -7.35 8.42
C LYS A 259 8.85 -8.73 8.78
N LYS A 260 8.43 -8.93 10.03
CA LYS A 260 7.84 -10.19 10.47
C LYS A 260 6.55 -10.50 9.70
N LYS A 261 5.72 -9.47 9.48
CA LYS A 261 4.42 -9.61 8.84
C LYS A 261 4.51 -9.83 7.33
N TYR A 262 5.29 -9.00 6.61
CA TYR A 262 5.31 -8.94 5.15
C TYR A 262 6.62 -9.40 4.51
N GLY A 263 7.65 -9.76 5.29
CA GLY A 263 8.93 -10.24 4.74
C GLY A 263 8.79 -11.44 3.80
N HIS A 264 7.76 -12.26 3.98
CA HIS A 264 7.46 -13.41 3.11
C HIS A 264 6.91 -13.00 1.72
N LEU A 265 6.52 -11.74 1.54
CA LEU A 265 6.05 -11.20 0.26
C LEU A 265 7.19 -10.69 -0.63
N LEU A 266 8.43 -10.65 -0.13
CA LEU A 266 9.57 -10.20 -0.92
C LEU A 266 9.74 -11.07 -2.18
N PRO A 267 9.88 -10.44 -3.36
CA PRO A 267 10.27 -11.14 -4.57
C PRO A 267 11.58 -11.89 -4.38
N LYS A 268 11.75 -13.00 -5.12
CA LYS A 268 12.99 -13.78 -5.12
C LYS A 268 14.17 -13.02 -5.71
N LEU A 269 13.90 -12.10 -6.64
CA LEU A 269 14.89 -11.22 -7.24
C LEU A 269 14.95 -9.90 -6.48
N PRO A 270 16.13 -9.25 -6.40
CA PRO A 270 16.25 -7.87 -5.95
C PRO A 270 15.28 -6.95 -6.69
N GLY A 271 14.68 -5.97 -6.00
CA GLY A 271 13.63 -5.12 -6.58
C GLY A 271 14.01 -4.38 -7.87
N HIS A 272 15.29 -4.09 -8.05
CA HIS A 272 15.83 -3.42 -9.23
C HIS A 272 16.09 -4.36 -10.41
N GLU A 273 16.01 -5.69 -10.20
CA GLU A 273 16.14 -6.70 -11.25
C GLU A 273 14.78 -7.23 -11.74
N ILE A 274 13.70 -6.87 -11.05
CA ILE A 274 12.34 -7.28 -11.42
C ILE A 274 11.95 -6.62 -12.75
N ARG A 275 11.39 -7.44 -13.66
CA ARG A 275 10.78 -6.97 -14.90
C ARG A 275 9.32 -7.38 -14.96
N GLN A 276 8.45 -6.41 -15.21
CA GLN A 276 7.00 -6.48 -15.27
C GLN A 276 6.54 -5.76 -16.55
N LEU A 277 7.06 -6.25 -17.68
CA LEU A 277 6.73 -5.78 -19.02
C LEU A 277 5.26 -6.06 -19.36
#